data_AF-A0A840LHW2-F1
#
_entry.id   AF-A0A840LHW2-F1
#
_cell.length_a   1.000
_cell.length_b   1.000
_cell.length_c   1.000
_cell.angle_alpha   90.00
_cell.angle_beta   90.00
_cell.angle_gamma   90.00
#
_symmetry.space_group_name_H-M   'P 1'
#
loop_
_entity.id
_entity.type
_entity.pdbx_description
1 polymer ?
#
loop_
_entity_poly.entity_id
_entity_poly.type
_entity_poly.pdbx_seq_one_letter_code
_entity_poly.pdbx_strand_id
1 'polypeptide(L)'
;MAAVALANGLNANMLRKWVQESEGNPAAVLSSAPQQPAPSFIALPLPAAPAAQDIRIELQRAGTTISVSWPGSAAAECAAWLRELLR
;
A
#
# COMPACT_ATOMS: atom_id res chain seq x y z
N MET A 1 -6.05 35.43 -33.15
CA MET A 1 -5.23 35.21 -31.94
C MET A 1 -4.66 36.49 -31.34
N ALA A 2 -4.18 37.47 -32.14
CA ALA A 2 -3.60 38.70 -31.59
C ALA A 2 -4.56 39.53 -30.70
N ALA A 3 -5.83 39.65 -31.09
CA ALA A 3 -6.85 40.33 -30.28
C ALA A 3 -7.12 39.65 -28.94
N VAL A 4 -7.12 38.30 -28.90
CA VAL A 4 -7.29 37.51 -27.68
C VAL A 4 -6.08 37.66 -26.75
N ALA A 5 -4.87 37.68 -27.32
CA ALA A 5 -3.64 37.90 -26.55
C ALA A 5 -3.62 39.30 -25.92
N LEU A 6 -3.91 40.36 -26.68
CA LEU A 6 -3.93 41.73 -26.19
C LEU A 6 -5.01 41.97 -25.12
N ALA A 7 -6.21 41.37 -25.29
CA ALA A 7 -7.28 41.45 -24.30
C ALA A 7 -6.90 40.83 -22.95
N ASN A 8 -5.93 39.90 -22.93
CA ASN A 8 -5.40 39.26 -21.73
C ASN A 8 -4.01 39.79 -21.33
N GLY A 9 -3.51 40.85 -21.97
CA GLY A 9 -2.18 41.42 -21.69
C GLY A 9 -1.00 40.53 -22.10
N LEU A 10 -1.22 39.54 -22.97
CA LEU A 10 -0.25 38.55 -23.39
C LEU A 10 0.37 38.90 -24.76
N ASN A 11 1.61 38.44 -24.98
CA ASN A 11 2.30 38.62 -26.27
C ASN A 11 1.70 37.67 -27.33
N ALA A 12 1.18 38.24 -28.42
CA ALA A 12 0.55 37.48 -29.51
C ALA A 12 1.49 36.46 -30.18
N ASN A 13 2.80 36.72 -30.19
CA ASN A 13 3.78 35.79 -30.77
C ASN A 13 3.98 34.55 -29.89
N MET A 14 3.91 34.71 -28.56
CA MET A 14 3.99 33.59 -27.63
C MET A 14 2.74 32.71 -27.70
N LEU A 15 1.56 33.32 -27.78
CA LEU A 15 0.31 32.58 -27.95
C LEU A 15 0.32 31.74 -29.23
N ARG A 16 0.81 32.31 -30.35
CA ARG A 16 0.91 31.56 -31.61
C ARG A 16 1.88 30.39 -31.53
N LYS A 17 3.03 30.57 -30.85
CA LYS A 17 4.03 29.53 -30.66
C LYS A 17 3.48 28.41 -29.77
N TRP A 18 2.82 28.75 -28.67
CA TRP A 18 2.15 27.77 -27.79
C TRP A 18 1.04 27.02 -28.50
N VAL A 19 0.23 27.69 -29.31
CA VAL A 19 -0.80 27.01 -30.10
C VAL A 19 -0.16 26.04 -31.08
N GLN A 20 0.89 26.44 -31.82
CA GLN A 20 1.62 25.53 -32.71
C GLN A 20 2.28 24.35 -31.98
N GLU A 21 2.83 24.55 -30.79
CA GLU A 21 3.40 23.48 -29.96
C GLU A 21 2.31 22.54 -29.45
N SER A 22 1.14 23.08 -29.09
CA SER A 22 -0.02 22.29 -28.65
C SER A 22 -0.71 21.53 -29.80
N GLU A 23 -0.68 22.10 -31.01
CA GLU A 23 -1.17 21.49 -32.25
C GLU A 23 -0.09 20.61 -32.92
N GLY A 24 1.06 20.44 -32.26
CA GLY A 24 2.15 19.59 -32.70
C GLY A 24 1.65 18.20 -33.09
N ASN A 25 1.78 17.90 -34.38
CA ASN A 25 1.36 16.68 -35.05
C ASN A 25 1.72 15.41 -34.24
N PRO A 26 0.74 14.61 -33.76
CA PRO A 26 1.01 13.38 -33.01
C PRO A 26 1.79 12.33 -33.83
N ALA A 27 1.92 12.49 -35.16
CA ALA A 27 2.64 11.56 -36.01
C ALA A 27 4.16 11.66 -35.94
N ALA A 28 4.75 12.78 -35.46
CA ALA A 28 6.21 12.93 -35.42
C ALA A 28 6.86 12.36 -34.14
N VAL A 29 6.09 12.19 -33.06
CA VAL A 29 6.59 11.69 -31.77
C VAL A 29 6.57 10.18 -31.61
N LEU A 30 5.98 9.45 -32.58
CA LEU A 30 5.86 7.99 -32.52
C LEU A 30 7.09 7.22 -33.05
N SER A 31 8.07 7.91 -33.67
CA SER A 31 9.24 7.22 -34.25
C SER A 31 10.51 7.24 -33.38
N SER A 32 10.47 7.84 -32.19
CA SER A 32 11.66 7.92 -31.33
C SER A 32 11.35 8.00 -29.83
N ALA A 33 10.28 7.37 -29.36
CA ALA A 33 10.15 7.11 -27.92
C ALA A 33 11.12 5.96 -27.57
N PRO A 34 12.12 6.15 -26.70
CA PRO A 34 12.89 5.03 -26.19
C PRO A 34 11.91 4.04 -25.53
N GLN A 35 11.98 2.76 -25.90
CA GLN A 35 11.23 1.73 -25.21
C GLN A 35 11.73 1.68 -23.76
N GLN A 36 11.06 2.40 -22.86
CA GLN A 36 11.38 2.37 -21.45
C GLN A 36 11.11 0.94 -20.97
N PRO A 37 12.10 0.25 -20.37
CA PRO A 37 11.89 -1.10 -19.88
C PRO A 37 10.77 -1.07 -18.84
N ALA A 38 9.87 -2.05 -18.92
CA ALA A 38 8.78 -2.19 -17.96
C ALA A 38 9.37 -2.25 -16.54
N PRO A 39 8.76 -1.58 -15.56
CA PRO A 39 9.26 -1.57 -14.19
C PRO A 39 9.38 -3.01 -13.67
N SER A 40 10.59 -3.39 -13.26
CA SER A 40 10.88 -4.70 -12.71
C SER A 40 10.50 -4.76 -11.22
N PHE A 41 9.76 -5.78 -10.82
CA PHE A 41 9.49 -6.04 -9.41
C PHE A 41 10.77 -6.48 -8.69
N ILE A 42 11.11 -5.79 -7.61
CA ILE A 42 12.22 -6.16 -6.73
C ILE A 42 11.60 -6.68 -5.44
N ALA A 43 11.71 -7.99 -5.21
CA ALA A 43 11.27 -8.60 -3.96
C ALA A 43 12.18 -8.11 -2.82
N LEU A 44 11.60 -7.40 -1.85
CA LEU A 44 12.31 -7.02 -0.64
C LEU A 44 12.09 -8.07 0.44
N PRO A 45 13.12 -8.46 1.22
CA PRO A 45 12.94 -9.36 2.34
C PRO A 45 12.09 -8.69 3.42
N LEU A 46 10.98 -9.30 3.79
CA LEU A 46 10.21 -8.88 4.96
C LEU A 46 10.87 -9.47 6.22
N PRO A 47 10.90 -8.70 7.33
CA PRO A 47 11.30 -9.26 8.61
C PRO A 47 10.37 -10.42 8.97
N ALA A 48 10.94 -11.49 9.54
CA ALA A 48 10.16 -12.63 9.98
C ALA A 48 9.09 -12.18 10.99
N ALA A 49 7.87 -12.70 10.84
CA ALA A 49 6.83 -12.46 11.82
C ALA A 49 7.30 -12.97 13.20
N PRO A 50 7.01 -12.22 14.28
CA PRO A 50 7.34 -12.68 15.61
C PRO A 50 6.67 -14.03 15.86
N ALA A 51 7.40 -14.95 16.49
CA ALA A 51 6.86 -16.26 16.86
C ALA A 51 5.61 -16.08 17.72
N ALA A 52 4.58 -16.88 17.47
CA ALA A 52 3.38 -16.88 18.29
C ALA A 52 3.77 -17.27 19.72
N GLN A 53 3.59 -16.35 20.67
CA GLN A 53 3.89 -16.57 22.08
C GLN A 53 2.87 -17.52 22.71
N ASP A 54 3.31 -18.29 23.71
CA ASP A 54 2.42 -19.16 24.47
C ASP A 54 1.42 -18.35 25.31
N ILE A 55 0.19 -18.82 25.37
CA ILE A 55 -0.88 -18.36 26.24
C ILE A 55 -0.72 -19.09 27.59
N ARG A 56 -0.60 -18.34 28.68
CA ARG A 56 -0.56 -18.90 30.04
C ARG A 56 -1.85 -18.57 30.78
N ILE A 57 -2.47 -19.59 31.34
CA ILE A 57 -3.71 -19.48 32.12
C ILE A 57 -3.42 -20.01 33.52
N GLU A 58 -3.74 -19.23 34.54
CA GLU A 58 -3.64 -19.64 35.93
C GLU A 58 -5.01 -19.68 36.57
N LEU A 59 -5.33 -20.83 37.15
CA LEU A 59 -6.59 -21.10 37.82
C LEU A 59 -6.30 -21.34 39.30
N GLN A 60 -6.99 -20.59 40.16
CA GLN A 60 -6.86 -20.71 41.61
C GLN A 60 -8.16 -21.26 42.18
N ARG A 61 -8.12 -22.43 42.83
CA ARG A 61 -9.30 -23.04 43.46
C ARG A 61 -8.94 -23.66 44.81
N ALA A 62 -9.60 -23.18 45.87
CA ALA A 62 -9.46 -23.70 47.24
C ALA A 62 -7.99 -23.92 47.69
N GLY A 63 -7.10 -22.98 47.36
CA GLY A 63 -5.67 -23.05 47.68
C GLY A 63 -4.81 -23.88 46.71
N THR A 64 -5.40 -24.43 45.64
CA THR A 64 -4.67 -25.12 44.57
C THR A 64 -4.51 -24.19 43.36
N THR A 65 -3.28 -24.02 42.89
CA THR A 65 -2.96 -23.31 41.65
C THR A 65 -2.76 -24.31 40.52
N ILE A 66 -3.50 -24.14 39.42
CA ILE A 66 -3.33 -24.90 38.19
C ILE A 66 -2.84 -23.92 37.11
N SER A 67 -1.66 -24.20 36.56
CA SER A 67 -1.09 -23.42 35.45
C SER A 67 -1.18 -24.23 34.16
N VAL A 68 -1.77 -23.64 33.12
CA VAL A 68 -1.88 -24.22 31.79
C VAL A 68 -1.10 -23.36 30.81
N SER A 69 -0.22 -23.98 30.03
CA SER A 69 0.48 -23.36 28.90
C SER A 69 -0.09 -23.87 27.58
N TRP A 70 -0.54 -22.96 26.72
CA TRP A 70 -1.13 -23.27 25.42
C TRP A 70 -0.35 -22.56 24.32
N PRO A 71 -0.05 -23.20 23.18
CA PRO A 71 0.61 -22.51 22.07
C PRO A 71 -0.27 -21.41 21.49
N GLY A 72 0.33 -20.25 21.20
CA GLY A 72 -0.39 -19.10 20.63
C GLY A 72 -1.02 -19.38 19.25
N SER A 73 -0.47 -20.33 18.50
CA SER A 73 -1.03 -20.79 17.23
C SER A 73 -2.40 -21.47 17.38
N ALA A 74 -2.70 -22.01 18.56
CA ALA A 74 -3.94 -22.73 18.88
C ALA A 74 -4.91 -21.90 19.73
N ALA A 75 -4.88 -20.56 19.59
CA ALA A 75 -5.70 -19.65 20.39
C ALA A 75 -7.22 -19.93 20.30
N ALA A 76 -7.70 -20.41 19.15
CA ALA A 76 -9.12 -20.75 18.96
C ALA A 76 -9.55 -21.94 19.83
N GLU A 77 -8.73 -22.97 19.92
CA GLU A 77 -8.95 -24.15 20.75
C GLU A 77 -8.89 -23.80 22.24
N CYS A 78 -7.91 -22.98 22.62
CA CYS A 78 -7.80 -22.40 23.97
C CYS A 78 -9.09 -21.66 24.35
N ALA A 79 -9.63 -20.83 23.44
CA ALA A 79 -10.87 -20.07 23.68
C ALA A 79 -12.11 -20.97 23.74
N ALA A 80 -12.13 -22.11 23.05
CA ALA A 80 -13.22 -23.09 23.15
C ALA A 80 -13.16 -23.82 24.50
N TRP A 81 -11.98 -24.27 24.91
CA TRP A 81 -11.75 -24.90 26.22
C TRP A 81 -12.14 -23.99 27.38
N LEU A 82 -11.72 -22.72 27.34
CA LEU A 82 -12.08 -21.73 28.37
C LEU A 82 -13.59 -21.51 28.48
N ARG A 83 -14.31 -21.48 27.37
CA ARG A 83 -15.78 -21.32 27.39
C ARG A 83 -16.47 -22.51 28.04
N GLU A 84 -16.00 -23.72 27.79
CA GLU A 84 -16.53 -24.92 28.43
C GLU A 84 -16.25 -24.93 29.93
N LEU A 85 -15.04 -24.50 30.33
CA LEU A 85 -14.65 -24.44 31.73
C LEU A 85 -15.41 -23.38 32.55
N LEU A 86 -15.93 -22.34 31.88
CA LEU A 86 -16.71 -21.25 32.50
C LEU A 86 -18.22 -21.51 32.49
N ARG A 87 -18.70 -22.61 31.90
CA ARG A 87 -20.09 -23.05 32.03
C ARG A 87 -20.31 -23.75 33.37
#